data_AF-A0A7J0F9Y2-F1
#
_entry.id   AF-A0A7J0F9Y2-F1
#
_cell.length_a   1.000
_cell.length_b   1.000
_cell.length_c   1.000
_cell.angle_alpha   90.00
_cell.angle_beta   90.00
_cell.angle_gamma   90.00
#
_symmetry.space_group_name_H-M   'P 1'
#
loop_
_entity.id
_entity.type
_entity.pdbx_description
1 polymer ?
#
loop_
_entity_poly.entity_id
_entity_poly.type
_entity_poly.pdbx_seq_one_letter_code
_entity_poly.pdbx_strand_id
1 'polypeptide(L)'
;MGRDVHIMPCIQELGLYMMVFMIRMLWTSKSCSIDNVDPFILYLVLTLLFNVLDAGQPDPELNIVCRQISPFVPHNYKESSLPVAVFTFTLSNSGKSAADVTLLFTWTNSVGGFSGLSGHHINSKMLTANRHPPVTFAIAAEETPEVHISSCPCFLVSGNSQGITAKDIWREIKEHGSFDHLTCNEASKPSETGSSIGAAIAASLILPSGTVHTVTFSLAWACPEAKFHSGKTYHRRYTRFYGTHGDAAASIAHDAILGNLANRSS
;
A
#
# COMPACT_ATOMS: atom_id res chain seq x y z
N MET A 1 -11.49 25.10 14.92
CA MET A 1 -11.09 23.75 15.36
C MET A 1 -11.12 22.89 14.11
N GLY A 2 -9.96 22.41 13.68
CA GLY A 2 -9.83 21.48 12.56
C GLY A 2 -10.33 20.09 12.97
N ARG A 3 -10.73 19.29 11.97
CA ARG A 3 -11.04 17.87 12.15
C ARG A 3 -9.85 17.07 11.64
N ASP A 4 -9.34 16.17 12.47
CA ASP A 4 -8.19 15.32 12.16
C ASP A 4 -8.69 13.90 11.87
N VAL A 5 -8.42 13.38 10.67
CA VAL A 5 -8.87 12.05 10.24
C VAL A 5 -7.69 11.21 9.75
N HIS A 6 -7.48 10.07 10.42
CA HIS A 6 -6.47 9.08 10.05
C HIS A 6 -7.13 7.76 9.67
N ILE A 7 -6.90 7.29 8.44
CA ILE A 7 -7.40 5.99 7.96
C ILE A 7 -6.23 5.04 7.71
N MET A 8 -6.33 3.83 8.27
CA MET A 8 -5.37 2.74 8.06
C MET A 8 -6.02 1.58 7.30
N PRO A 9 -5.80 1.45 5.98
CA PRO A 9 -5.94 0.17 5.30
C PRO A 9 -4.81 -0.78 5.74
N CYS A 10 -5.17 -1.81 6.52
CA CYS A 10 -4.29 -2.94 6.83
C CYS A 10 -4.64 -4.11 5.90
N ILE A 11 -3.77 -4.45 4.95
CA ILE A 11 -3.88 -5.66 4.13
C ILE A 11 -2.91 -6.69 4.72
N GLN A 12 -3.44 -7.65 5.50
CA GLN A 12 -2.69 -8.81 5.97
C GLN A 12 -2.64 -9.89 4.88
N GLU A 13 -1.49 -10.54 4.69
CA GLU A 13 -1.35 -11.69 3.81
C GLU A 13 -2.25 -12.85 4.25
N LEU A 14 -3.14 -13.27 3.34
CA LEU A 14 -3.61 -14.65 3.29
C LEU A 14 -2.72 -15.37 2.27
N GLY A 15 -2.09 -16.46 2.73
CA GLY A 15 -0.97 -17.10 2.05
C GLY A 15 -1.20 -17.47 0.58
N LEU A 16 -0.09 -17.44 -0.16
CA LEU A 16 0.25 -18.11 -1.41
C LEU A 16 -0.87 -18.84 -2.21
N TYR A 17 -1.99 -18.18 -2.49
CA TYR A 17 -2.91 -18.55 -3.56
C TYR A 17 -3.33 -17.27 -4.25
N MET A 18 -2.69 -17.05 -5.42
CA MET A 18 -3.22 -16.32 -6.56
C MET A 18 -4.41 -15.41 -6.25
N MET A 19 -4.11 -14.17 -5.87
CA MET A 19 -4.87 -12.94 -6.13
C MET A 19 -6.28 -13.17 -6.72
N VAL A 20 -7.21 -13.61 -5.87
CA VAL A 20 -8.65 -13.62 -6.09
C VAL A 20 -9.27 -13.28 -4.74
N PHE A 21 -9.72 -12.03 -4.60
CA PHE A 21 -10.65 -11.48 -3.61
C PHE A 21 -10.85 -12.27 -2.29
N MET A 22 -10.29 -11.78 -1.17
CA MET A 22 -10.95 -11.90 0.14
C MET A 22 -10.37 -10.91 1.17
N ILE A 23 -11.01 -9.74 1.35
CA ILE A 23 -11.02 -9.08 2.66
C ILE A 23 -12.04 -9.87 3.48
N ARG A 24 -11.56 -10.76 4.35
CA ARG A 24 -12.40 -11.36 5.40
C ARG A 24 -12.06 -10.68 6.72
N MET A 25 -13.04 -9.98 7.26
CA MET A 25 -13.08 -9.47 8.62
C MET A 25 -12.70 -10.58 9.62
N LEU A 26 -11.87 -10.25 10.61
CA LEU A 26 -12.04 -10.67 11.99
C LEU A 26 -11.20 -9.78 12.91
N TRP A 27 -11.88 -9.28 13.93
CA TRP A 27 -11.53 -8.22 14.86
C TRP A 27 -10.64 -8.73 16.00
N THR A 28 -9.79 -7.85 16.58
CA THR A 28 -9.80 -7.57 18.03
C THR A 28 -9.05 -6.27 18.37
N SER A 29 -9.76 -5.41 19.12
CA SER A 29 -9.29 -4.35 20.04
C SER A 29 -9.00 -2.93 19.52
N LYS A 30 -10.08 -2.12 19.45
CA LYS A 30 -10.19 -0.65 19.74
C LYS A 30 -9.28 0.29 18.90
N SER A 31 -9.73 1.12 17.96
CA SER A 31 -11.06 1.64 17.59
C SER A 31 -11.00 2.17 16.13
N CYS A 32 -11.71 1.52 15.20
CA CYS A 32 -12.24 2.07 13.94
C CYS A 32 -13.32 1.08 13.49
N SER A 33 -14.56 1.53 13.32
CA SER A 33 -15.71 0.71 12.91
C SER A 33 -15.94 0.91 11.42
N ILE A 34 -15.77 -0.15 10.63
CA ILE A 34 -16.18 -0.19 9.22
C ILE A 34 -17.61 -0.73 9.22
N ASP A 35 -18.58 0.15 9.40
CA ASP A 35 -19.99 -0.20 9.31
C ASP A 35 -20.45 0.07 7.87
N ASN A 36 -20.76 -1.00 7.13
CA ASN A 36 -21.17 -1.06 5.71
C ASN A 36 -20.07 -0.87 4.65
N VAL A 37 -19.63 -1.99 4.07
CA VAL A 37 -18.96 -2.04 2.77
C VAL A 37 -20.01 -2.50 1.76
N ASP A 38 -20.33 -1.68 0.75
CA ASP A 38 -21.14 -2.09 -0.40
C ASP A 38 -20.20 -2.42 -1.58
N PRO A 39 -19.80 -3.69 -1.77
CA PRO A 39 -18.88 -4.06 -2.84
C PRO A 39 -19.60 -4.14 -4.19
N PHE A 40 -19.27 -3.23 -5.11
CA PHE A 40 -19.53 -3.45 -6.53
C PHE A 40 -18.30 -4.12 -7.16
N ILE A 41 -18.44 -5.37 -7.59
CA ILE A 41 -17.37 -6.15 -8.22
C ILE A 41 -17.66 -6.26 -9.72
N LEU A 42 -16.87 -5.54 -10.52
CA LEU A 42 -16.60 -5.91 -11.91
C LEU A 42 -15.21 -6.55 -11.90
N TYR A 43 -15.01 -7.69 -12.57
CA TYR A 43 -13.89 -8.65 -12.40
C TYR A 43 -12.43 -8.13 -12.23
N LEU A 44 -12.15 -6.84 -12.38
CA LEU A 44 -10.83 -6.20 -12.35
C LEU A 44 -10.80 -4.86 -11.61
N VAL A 45 -11.96 -4.39 -11.12
CA VAL A 45 -12.15 -3.11 -10.44
C VAL A 45 -12.95 -3.38 -9.16
N LEU A 46 -12.37 -2.99 -8.04
CA LEU A 46 -13.05 -3.01 -6.74
C LEU A 46 -13.21 -1.56 -6.27
N THR A 47 -14.43 -1.17 -5.94
CA THR A 47 -14.68 0.12 -5.28
C THR A 47 -15.07 -0.14 -3.83
N LEU A 48 -14.38 0.54 -2.91
CA LEU A 48 -14.62 0.51 -1.47
C LEU A 48 -15.05 1.91 -1.02
N LEU A 49 -16.17 1.98 -0.32
CA LEU A 49 -16.63 3.19 0.37
C LEU A 49 -16.23 3.11 1.84
N PHE A 50 -15.63 4.17 2.37
CA PHE A 50 -15.25 4.26 3.77
C PHE A 50 -16.11 5.32 4.46
N ASN A 51 -16.75 4.91 5.55
CA ASN A 51 -17.34 5.84 6.50
C ASN A 51 -16.24 6.34 7.42
N VAL A 52 -15.99 7.65 7.39
CA VAL A 52 -15.03 8.31 8.28
C VAL A 52 -15.63 8.38 9.68
N LEU A 53 -14.81 8.14 10.71
CA LEU A 53 -15.24 8.32 12.10
C LEU A 53 -14.48 9.47 12.75
N ASP A 54 -15.21 10.41 13.37
CA ASP A 54 -14.69 11.42 14.29
C ASP A 54 -15.14 11.10 15.73
N ALA A 55 -14.20 10.99 16.67
CA ALA A 55 -14.44 10.54 18.04
C ALA A 55 -15.26 9.23 18.18
N GLY A 56 -15.21 8.37 17.16
CA GLY A 56 -15.97 7.10 17.10
C GLY A 56 -17.40 7.23 16.57
N GLN A 57 -17.81 8.39 16.06
CA GLN A 57 -19.07 8.61 15.35
C GLN A 57 -18.82 8.85 13.87
N PRO A 58 -19.69 8.38 12.95
CA PRO A 58 -19.58 8.72 11.53
C PRO A 58 -19.53 10.23 11.33
N ASP A 59 -18.51 10.74 10.63
CA ASP A 59 -18.47 12.11 10.13
C ASP A 59 -19.23 12.13 8.79
N PRO A 60 -20.47 12.64 8.75
CA PRO A 60 -21.25 12.66 7.52
C PRO A 60 -20.71 13.67 6.50
N GLU A 61 -19.81 14.57 6.92
CA GLU A 61 -19.29 15.65 6.09
C GLU A 61 -17.94 15.31 5.44
N LEU A 62 -17.29 14.21 5.82
CA LEU A 62 -16.08 13.71 5.17
C LEU A 62 -16.34 12.32 4.57
N ASN A 63 -16.15 12.20 3.26
CA ASN A 63 -16.35 10.96 2.52
C ASN A 63 -15.05 10.52 1.85
N ILE A 64 -14.74 9.22 1.95
CA ILE A 64 -13.54 8.63 1.36
C ILE A 64 -13.95 7.42 0.52
N VAL A 65 -13.63 7.47 -0.77
CA VAL A 65 -13.89 6.38 -1.73
C VAL A 65 -12.55 5.87 -2.26
N CYS A 66 -12.27 4.58 -2.12
CA CYS A 66 -11.13 3.96 -2.77
C CYS A 66 -11.59 3.17 -3.99
N ARG A 67 -10.97 3.43 -5.13
CA ARG A 67 -11.06 2.60 -6.32
C ARG A 67 -9.76 1.86 -6.52
N GLN A 68 -9.81 0.53 -6.44
CA GLN A 68 -8.69 -0.37 -6.70
C GLN A 68 -8.81 -0.99 -8.09
N ILE A 69 -7.72 -1.00 -8.86
CA ILE A 69 -7.67 -1.57 -10.20
C ILE A 69 -6.38 -2.35 -10.39
N SER A 70 -6.49 -3.49 -11.06
CA SER A 70 -5.36 -4.10 -11.76
C SER A 70 -5.57 -3.99 -13.27
N PRO A 71 -4.56 -3.54 -14.03
CA PRO A 71 -4.74 -3.30 -15.46
C PRO A 71 -5.02 -4.62 -16.18
N PHE A 72 -6.17 -4.69 -16.83
CA PHE A 72 -6.49 -5.76 -17.77
C PHE A 72 -7.31 -5.14 -18.90
N VAL A 73 -6.60 -4.86 -19.98
CA VAL A 73 -7.08 -4.08 -21.11
C VAL A 73 -7.04 -4.99 -22.34
N PRO A 74 -8.20 -5.32 -22.95
CA PRO A 74 -8.26 -6.15 -24.15
C PRO A 74 -7.28 -5.66 -25.22
N HIS A 75 -6.60 -6.61 -25.88
CA HIS A 75 -5.58 -6.35 -26.90
C HIS A 75 -4.31 -5.59 -26.44
N ASN A 76 -4.19 -5.19 -25.16
CA ASN A 76 -2.98 -4.62 -24.59
C ASN A 76 -2.27 -5.63 -23.68
N TYR A 77 -1.40 -6.44 -24.28
CA TYR A 77 -0.65 -7.49 -23.58
C TYR A 77 0.54 -6.97 -22.76
N LYS A 78 0.86 -5.67 -22.81
CA LYS A 78 1.87 -5.07 -21.95
C LYS A 78 1.27 -4.78 -20.59
N GLU A 79 0.31 -3.86 -20.54
CA GLU A 79 -0.33 -3.42 -19.30
C GLU A 79 -1.08 -4.57 -18.62
N SER A 80 -1.78 -5.40 -19.37
CA SER A 80 -2.50 -6.57 -18.83
C SER A 80 -1.61 -7.65 -18.21
N SER A 81 -0.30 -7.55 -18.40
CA SER A 81 0.67 -8.48 -17.82
C SER A 81 1.35 -7.97 -16.55
N LEU A 82 1.11 -6.70 -16.19
CA LEU A 82 1.83 -6.05 -15.10
C LEU A 82 1.32 -6.56 -13.74
N PRO A 83 2.22 -7.02 -12.87
CA PRO A 83 1.89 -7.42 -11.51
C PRO A 83 1.74 -6.19 -10.60
N VAL A 84 0.66 -5.42 -10.81
CA VAL A 84 0.42 -4.16 -10.12
C VAL A 84 -1.05 -3.95 -9.80
N ALA A 85 -1.29 -3.27 -8.68
CA ALA A 85 -2.57 -2.71 -8.30
C ALA A 85 -2.41 -1.21 -8.04
N VAL A 86 -3.37 -0.41 -8.50
CA VAL A 86 -3.47 1.02 -8.25
C VAL A 86 -4.67 1.28 -7.36
N PHE A 87 -4.48 2.11 -6.34
CA PHE A 87 -5.50 2.50 -5.37
C PHE A 87 -5.69 4.01 -5.45
N THR A 88 -6.86 4.44 -5.91
CA THR A 88 -7.21 5.86 -6.06
C THR A 88 -8.21 6.23 -4.99
N PHE A 89 -7.80 7.06 -4.05
CA PHE A 89 -8.64 7.57 -2.98
C PHE A 89 -9.22 8.92 -3.37
N THR A 90 -10.54 9.00 -3.52
CA THR A 90 -11.28 10.25 -3.67
C THR A 90 -11.75 10.71 -2.30
N LEU A 91 -11.28 11.87 -1.88
CA LEU A 91 -11.57 12.51 -0.61
C LEU A 91 -12.52 13.68 -0.85
N SER A 92 -13.66 13.71 -0.19
CA SER A 92 -14.67 14.77 -0.34
C SER A 92 -15.01 15.36 1.02
N ASN A 93 -14.83 16.68 1.16
CA ASN A 93 -15.20 17.43 2.36
C ASN A 93 -16.40 18.34 2.06
N SER A 94 -17.61 17.92 2.48
CA SER A 94 -18.83 18.72 2.39
C SER A 94 -19.09 19.58 3.63
N GLY A 95 -18.20 19.54 4.62
CA GLY A 95 -18.34 20.32 5.84
C GLY A 95 -17.90 21.76 5.68
N LYS A 96 -18.06 22.55 6.75
CA LYS A 96 -17.82 24.01 6.73
C LYS A 96 -16.38 24.42 7.04
N SER A 97 -15.55 23.48 7.48
CA SER A 97 -14.14 23.70 7.83
C SER A 97 -13.23 22.79 7.01
N ALA A 98 -11.97 23.20 6.85
CA ALA A 98 -10.94 22.33 6.32
C ALA A 98 -10.72 21.11 7.24
N ALA A 99 -10.39 19.98 6.64
CA ALA A 99 -10.04 18.73 7.33
C ALA A 99 -8.57 18.41 7.10
N ASP A 100 -7.86 18.01 8.14
CA ASP A 100 -6.51 17.43 8.01
C ASP A 100 -6.66 15.92 7.80
N VAL A 101 -6.20 15.43 6.65
CA VAL A 101 -6.39 14.04 6.23
C VAL A 101 -5.04 13.40 6.03
N THR A 102 -4.84 12.24 6.65
CA THR A 102 -3.69 11.38 6.38
C THR A 102 -4.15 9.99 5.97
N LEU A 103 -3.74 9.55 4.79
CA LEU A 103 -3.93 8.18 4.30
C LEU A 103 -2.64 7.39 4.51
N LEU A 104 -2.74 6.27 5.23
CA LEU A 104 -1.59 5.43 5.54
C LEU A 104 -1.64 4.10 4.78
N PHE A 105 -0.68 3.84 3.90
CA PHE A 105 -0.52 2.55 3.23
C PHE A 105 0.64 1.76 3.84
N THR A 106 0.34 0.60 4.42
CA THR A 106 1.34 -0.32 5.00
C THR A 106 1.40 -1.64 4.23
N TRP A 107 2.59 -2.23 4.15
CA TRP A 107 2.80 -3.55 3.55
C TRP A 107 3.82 -4.38 4.36
N THR A 108 3.47 -5.62 4.70
CA THR A 108 4.38 -6.53 5.41
C THR A 108 5.35 -7.18 4.45
N ASN A 109 6.62 -7.30 4.82
CA ASN A 109 7.62 -8.01 4.03
C ASN A 109 7.67 -9.50 4.42
N SER A 110 7.21 -10.34 3.50
CA SER A 110 7.27 -11.81 3.56
C SER A 110 8.30 -12.42 2.57
N VAL A 111 9.07 -11.57 1.87
CA VAL A 111 9.89 -11.96 0.73
C VAL A 111 11.08 -12.83 1.11
N GLY A 112 11.21 -14.00 0.49
CA GLY A 112 12.45 -14.80 0.56
C GLY A 112 12.42 -15.93 1.59
N GLY A 113 11.27 -16.19 2.24
CA GLY A 113 11.06 -17.40 3.02
C GLY A 113 9.61 -17.86 3.04
N PHE A 114 9.29 -18.85 3.88
CA PHE A 114 7.95 -19.46 3.94
C PHE A 114 6.88 -18.53 4.55
N SER A 115 7.31 -17.52 5.30
CA SER A 115 6.48 -16.48 5.93
C SER A 115 7.36 -15.29 6.31
N GLY A 116 6.76 -14.16 6.68
CA GLY A 116 7.47 -12.99 7.21
C GLY A 116 8.26 -13.24 8.51
N LEU A 117 8.12 -14.42 9.12
CA LEU A 117 8.85 -14.81 10.33
C LEU A 117 10.15 -15.58 10.03
N SER A 118 10.44 -15.87 8.75
CA SER A 118 11.61 -16.65 8.38
C SER A 118 12.94 -15.91 8.62
N GLY A 119 12.90 -14.58 8.76
CA GLY A 119 14.08 -13.74 8.92
C GLY A 119 14.75 -13.43 7.58
N HIS A 120 15.78 -12.59 7.63
CA HIS A 120 16.56 -12.11 6.50
C HIS A 120 15.79 -11.27 5.45
N HIS A 121 14.63 -10.74 5.83
CA HIS A 121 13.86 -9.80 5.01
C HIS A 121 14.49 -8.41 5.06
N ILE A 122 14.57 -7.70 3.93
CA ILE A 122 15.16 -6.37 3.83
C ILE A 122 14.17 -5.43 3.16
N ASN A 123 13.93 -4.27 3.78
CA ASN A 123 13.24 -3.14 3.17
C ASN A 123 14.23 -2.01 2.86
N SER A 124 13.93 -1.21 1.85
CA SER A 124 14.70 0.02 1.58
C SER A 124 13.81 1.05 0.90
N LYS A 125 14.14 2.33 1.11
CA LYS A 125 13.66 3.40 0.25
C LYS A 125 14.46 3.30 -1.05
N MET A 126 13.78 3.28 -2.20
CA MET A 126 14.28 3.01 -3.55
C MET A 126 15.82 3.06 -3.72
N LEU A 127 16.50 1.95 -3.41
CA LEU A 127 17.92 1.74 -3.64
C LEU A 127 18.14 0.36 -4.24
N THR A 128 18.98 0.29 -5.26
CA THR A 128 19.43 -0.95 -5.90
C THR A 128 20.25 -1.78 -4.90
N ALA A 129 19.61 -2.69 -4.15
CA ALA A 129 20.33 -3.61 -3.29
C ALA A 129 21.07 -4.66 -4.15
N ASN A 130 22.37 -4.82 -3.95
CA ASN A 130 23.10 -5.87 -4.67
C ASN A 130 22.86 -7.22 -4.00
N ARG A 131 22.23 -8.14 -4.76
CA ARG A 131 21.78 -9.50 -4.42
C ARG A 131 20.37 -9.58 -3.83
N HIS A 132 19.38 -9.77 -4.70
CA HIS A 132 17.98 -9.84 -4.30
C HIS A 132 17.44 -11.28 -4.22
N PRO A 133 16.47 -11.54 -3.33
CA PRO A 133 15.59 -12.70 -3.42
C PRO A 133 14.80 -12.73 -4.75
N PRO A 134 14.27 -13.88 -5.18
CA PRO A 134 13.57 -14.05 -6.47
C PRO A 134 12.22 -13.32 -6.56
N VAL A 135 11.85 -12.55 -5.54
CA VAL A 135 10.59 -11.80 -5.44
C VAL A 135 10.91 -10.45 -4.82
N THR A 136 10.29 -9.37 -5.29
CA THR A 136 10.32 -8.06 -4.60
C THR A 136 8.92 -7.45 -4.60
N PHE A 137 8.61 -6.63 -3.60
CA PHE A 137 7.40 -5.80 -3.55
C PHE A 137 7.80 -4.33 -3.49
N ALA A 138 6.94 -3.47 -4.01
CA ALA A 138 7.08 -2.03 -3.88
C ALA A 138 5.70 -1.40 -3.66
N ILE A 139 5.62 -0.50 -2.68
CA ILE A 139 4.52 0.44 -2.51
C ILE A 139 5.01 1.83 -2.93
N ALA A 140 4.13 2.63 -3.53
CA ALA A 140 4.43 3.99 -3.92
C ALA A 140 3.18 4.88 -3.76
N ALA A 141 3.40 6.19 -3.66
CA ALA A 141 2.36 7.22 -3.62
C ALA A 141 2.77 8.40 -4.51
N GLU A 142 1.78 9.13 -5.01
CA GLU A 142 2.00 10.34 -5.82
C GLU A 142 2.12 11.58 -4.93
N GLU A 143 3.27 12.27 -5.01
CA GLU A 143 3.46 13.57 -4.37
C GLU A 143 2.99 14.69 -5.32
N THR A 144 2.21 15.62 -4.79
CA THR A 144 1.67 16.77 -5.53
C THR A 144 1.82 18.03 -4.68
N PRO A 145 1.65 19.26 -5.22
CA PRO A 145 1.76 20.48 -4.42
C PRO A 145 0.81 20.52 -3.20
N GLU A 146 -0.32 19.80 -3.27
CA GLU A 146 -1.32 19.71 -2.21
C GLU A 146 -1.16 18.47 -1.32
N VAL A 147 -0.38 17.47 -1.73
CA VAL A 147 -0.22 16.18 -1.04
C VAL A 147 1.24 15.97 -0.66
N HIS A 148 1.51 16.00 0.64
CA HIS A 148 2.80 15.69 1.22
C HIS A 148 2.99 14.19 1.42
N ILE A 149 4.13 13.64 0.98
CA ILE A 149 4.44 12.22 1.13
C ILE A 149 5.58 12.02 2.13
N SER A 150 5.34 11.17 3.12
CA SER A 150 6.36 10.71 4.07
C SER A 150 6.39 9.18 4.12
N SER A 151 7.55 8.59 4.43
CA SER A 151 7.74 7.13 4.35
C SER A 151 8.47 6.58 5.56
N CYS A 152 8.04 5.41 6.05
CA CYS A 152 8.76 4.58 7.01
C CYS A 152 9.21 3.30 6.29
N PRO A 153 10.47 3.20 5.82
CA PRO A 153 10.92 2.04 5.06
C PRO A 153 10.88 0.73 5.86
N CYS A 154 11.02 0.79 7.18
CA CYS A 154 11.07 -0.41 8.02
C CYS A 154 10.49 -0.16 9.40
N PHE A 155 9.46 -0.93 9.76
CA PHE A 155 8.94 -1.06 11.11
C PHE A 155 8.69 -2.53 11.46
N LEU A 156 8.68 -2.85 12.74
CA LEU A 156 8.40 -4.18 13.27
C LEU A 156 6.88 -4.40 13.35
N VAL A 157 6.39 -5.37 12.58
CA VAL A 157 4.99 -5.82 12.60
C VAL A 157 4.77 -6.75 13.79
N SER A 158 5.72 -7.68 14.02
CA SER A 158 5.69 -8.63 15.13
C SER A 158 7.09 -9.17 15.40
N GLY A 159 7.32 -9.68 16.62
CA GLY A 159 8.61 -10.23 17.06
C GLY A 159 9.26 -9.42 18.18
N ASN A 160 10.48 -9.80 18.54
CA ASN A 160 11.22 -9.23 19.68
C ASN A 160 12.45 -8.41 19.26
N SER A 161 12.64 -8.21 17.95
CA SER A 161 13.77 -7.44 17.44
C SER A 161 13.67 -5.97 17.84
N GLN A 162 14.82 -5.31 17.98
CA GLN A 162 14.83 -3.87 18.26
C GLN A 162 14.53 -3.07 17.00
N GLY A 163 13.65 -2.07 17.12
CA GLY A 163 13.28 -1.18 16.04
C GLY A 163 12.01 -0.39 16.32
N ILE A 164 11.62 0.45 15.36
CA ILE A 164 10.34 1.16 15.37
C ILE A 164 9.23 0.12 15.27
N THR A 165 8.26 0.13 16.19
CA THR A 165 7.14 -0.83 16.17
C THR A 165 5.93 -0.30 15.41
N ALA A 166 4.98 -1.18 15.08
CA ALA A 166 3.66 -0.79 14.57
C ALA A 166 2.95 0.24 15.47
N LYS A 167 3.15 0.17 16.79
CA LYS A 167 2.60 1.14 17.75
C LYS A 167 3.26 2.51 17.63
N ASP A 168 4.55 2.54 17.31
CA ASP A 168 5.31 3.79 17.20
C ASP A 168 4.94 4.53 15.92
N ILE A 169 4.88 3.84 14.78
CA ILE A 169 4.41 4.45 13.53
C ILE A 169 2.96 4.96 13.64
N TRP A 170 2.10 4.25 14.39
CA TRP A 170 0.72 4.68 14.58
C TRP A 170 0.62 5.93 15.45
N ARG A 171 1.42 6.00 16.52
CA ARG A 171 1.49 7.17 17.38
C ARG A 171 2.00 8.39 16.62
N GLU A 172 3.05 8.21 15.83
CA GLU A 172 3.62 9.23 14.97
C GLU A 172 2.57 9.82 14.02
N ILE A 173 1.87 8.98 13.26
CA ILE A 173 0.83 9.43 12.32
C ILE A 173 -0.31 10.13 13.05
N LYS A 174 -0.69 9.65 14.22
CA LYS A 174 -1.75 10.28 15.02
C LYS A 174 -1.36 11.66 15.56
N GLU A 175 -0.08 11.86 15.90
CA GLU A 175 0.40 13.10 16.51
C GLU A 175 0.84 14.14 15.47
N HIS A 176 1.36 13.68 14.34
CA HIS A 176 2.02 14.55 13.35
C HIS A 176 1.46 14.44 11.94
N GLY A 177 0.57 13.47 11.67
CA GLY A 177 0.03 13.23 10.33
C GLY A 177 1.07 12.77 9.30
N SER A 178 2.33 12.59 9.66
CA SER A 178 3.42 12.25 8.75
C SER A 178 4.52 11.48 9.50
N PHE A 179 5.49 10.92 8.77
CA PHE A 179 6.66 10.25 9.33
C PHE A 179 7.89 11.16 9.45
N ASP A 180 7.75 12.47 9.26
CA ASP A 180 8.90 13.38 9.17
C ASP A 180 9.65 13.55 10.49
N HIS A 181 8.98 13.33 11.63
CA HIS A 181 9.61 13.38 12.95
C HIS A 181 10.10 12.01 13.43
N LEU A 182 9.92 10.96 12.61
CA LEU A 182 10.34 9.61 12.90
C LEU A 182 11.65 9.27 12.21
N THR A 183 12.72 9.16 12.99
CA THR A 183 14.05 8.77 12.48
C THR A 183 14.07 7.31 12.03
N CYS A 184 13.67 7.07 10.78
CA CYS A 184 13.73 5.76 10.14
C CYS A 184 15.11 5.57 9.49
N ASN A 185 15.86 4.55 9.89
CA ASN A 185 17.11 4.22 9.22
C ASN A 185 16.85 3.78 7.77
N GLU A 186 17.42 4.49 6.79
CA GLU A 186 17.19 4.23 5.35
C GLU A 186 17.76 2.89 4.85
N ALA A 187 18.78 2.36 5.53
CA ALA A 187 19.32 1.02 5.32
C ALA A 187 18.81 0.07 6.42
N SER A 188 17.75 -0.68 6.14
CA SER A 188 17.27 -1.67 7.11
C SER A 188 18.23 -2.83 7.22
N LYS A 189 18.57 -3.21 8.45
CA LYS A 189 19.24 -4.48 8.72
C LYS A 189 18.28 -5.61 8.33
N PRO A 190 18.76 -6.76 7.84
CA PRO A 190 17.92 -7.91 7.58
C PRO A 190 17.14 -8.29 8.84
N SER A 191 15.85 -8.64 8.71
CA SER A 191 15.03 -9.04 9.84
C SER A 191 15.59 -10.28 10.54
N GLU A 192 15.37 -10.40 11.84
CA GLU A 192 15.77 -11.60 12.59
C GLU A 192 14.72 -12.71 12.40
N THR A 193 15.15 -13.97 12.52
CA THR A 193 14.22 -15.10 12.53
C THR A 193 13.25 -14.96 13.71
N GLY A 194 11.95 -15.16 13.45
CA GLY A 194 10.87 -14.96 14.42
C GLY A 194 10.32 -13.53 14.46
N SER A 195 10.89 -12.60 13.67
CA SER A 195 10.42 -11.22 13.56
C SER A 195 9.99 -10.88 12.14
N SER A 196 8.88 -10.16 12.03
CA SER A 196 8.30 -9.68 10.76
C SER A 196 8.42 -8.17 10.68
N ILE A 197 8.90 -7.69 9.53
CA ILE A 197 9.03 -6.25 9.25
C ILE A 197 8.03 -5.82 8.17
N GLY A 198 7.71 -4.53 8.13
CA GLY A 198 6.85 -3.91 7.12
C GLY A 198 7.39 -2.55 6.69
N ALA A 199 6.84 -2.02 5.61
CA ALA A 199 7.08 -0.67 5.11
C ALA A 199 5.77 0.12 5.10
N ALA A 200 5.86 1.43 5.25
CA ALA A 200 4.71 2.32 5.24
C ALA A 200 4.97 3.59 4.44
N ILE A 201 3.93 4.10 3.78
CA ILE A 201 3.89 5.42 3.14
C ILE A 201 2.64 6.15 3.63
N ALA A 202 2.81 7.39 4.06
CA ALA A 202 1.73 8.27 4.45
C ALA A 202 1.60 9.42 3.44
N ALA A 203 0.37 9.70 3.03
CA ALA A 203 0.01 10.83 2.19
C ALA A 203 -0.89 11.77 2.99
N SER A 204 -0.44 13.01 3.15
CA SER A 204 -1.03 13.98 4.07
C SER A 204 -1.42 15.24 3.32
N LEU A 205 -2.63 15.73 3.54
CA LEU A 205 -3.16 16.91 2.88
C LEU A 205 -4.18 17.64 3.76
N ILE A 206 -4.24 18.95 3.59
CA ILE A 206 -5.34 19.76 4.12
C ILE A 206 -6.41 19.81 3.03
N LEU A 207 -7.60 19.28 3.32
CA LEU A 207 -8.73 19.24 2.41
C LEU A 207 -9.71 20.39 2.73
N PRO A 208 -9.77 21.47 1.92
CA PRO A 208 -10.65 22.60 2.20
C PRO A 208 -12.15 22.25 2.16
N SER A 209 -12.96 23.10 2.79
CA SER A 209 -14.42 22.99 2.75
C SER A 209 -14.96 23.03 1.32
N GLY A 210 -15.87 22.12 0.99
CA GLY A 210 -16.53 22.03 -0.31
C GLY A 210 -15.65 21.46 -1.44
N THR A 211 -14.50 20.87 -1.12
CA THR A 211 -13.56 20.36 -2.13
C THR A 211 -13.53 18.85 -2.21
N VAL A 212 -13.10 18.38 -3.38
CA VAL A 212 -12.79 16.98 -3.66
C VAL A 212 -11.33 16.90 -4.11
N HIS A 213 -10.56 15.99 -3.53
CA HIS A 213 -9.17 15.76 -3.91
C HIS A 213 -8.90 14.27 -4.09
N THR A 214 -7.92 13.91 -4.92
CA THR A 214 -7.56 12.52 -5.18
C THR A 214 -6.13 12.24 -4.73
N VAL A 215 -5.94 11.11 -4.06
CA VAL A 215 -4.62 10.60 -3.67
C VAL A 215 -4.44 9.21 -4.26
N THR A 216 -3.33 8.97 -4.94
CA THR A 216 -3.06 7.69 -5.62
C THR A 216 -1.91 6.95 -4.96
N PHE A 217 -2.13 5.67 -4.70
CA PHE A 217 -1.10 4.71 -4.31
C PHE A 217 -0.98 3.59 -5.34
N SER A 218 0.17 2.93 -5.39
CA SER A 218 0.35 1.68 -6.13
C SER A 218 1.07 0.63 -5.31
N LEU A 219 0.80 -0.63 -5.62
CA LEU A 219 1.50 -1.81 -5.12
C LEU A 219 1.90 -2.67 -6.31
N ALA A 220 3.19 -2.98 -6.44
CA ALA A 220 3.69 -3.90 -7.45
C ALA A 220 4.47 -5.06 -6.80
N TRP A 221 4.48 -6.21 -7.47
CA TRP A 221 5.21 -7.41 -7.06
C TRP A 221 5.98 -8.01 -8.24
N ALA A 222 7.31 -8.06 -8.16
CA ALA A 222 8.13 -8.65 -9.19
C ALA A 222 8.63 -10.02 -8.75
N CYS A 223 8.03 -11.09 -9.29
CA CYS A 223 8.61 -12.42 -9.28
C CYS A 223 8.89 -12.81 -10.75
N PRO A 224 10.12 -12.67 -11.26
CA PRO A 224 10.38 -12.83 -12.68
C PRO A 224 10.21 -14.26 -13.18
N GLU A 225 10.43 -15.26 -12.31
CA GLU A 225 10.45 -16.68 -12.67
C GLU A 225 9.24 -17.45 -12.14
N ALA A 226 8.65 -18.28 -12.99
CA ALA A 226 7.69 -19.31 -12.64
C ALA A 226 8.34 -20.69 -12.81
N LYS A 227 8.47 -21.42 -11.70
CA LYS A 227 9.05 -22.77 -11.67
C LYS A 227 7.93 -23.80 -11.55
N PHE A 228 7.91 -24.76 -12.47
CA PHE A 228 6.92 -25.84 -12.49
C PHE A 228 7.51 -27.12 -11.89
N HIS A 229 6.65 -28.00 -11.37
CA HIS A 229 7.04 -29.31 -10.79
C HIS A 229 7.88 -30.18 -11.73
N SER A 230 7.77 -29.98 -13.04
CA SER A 230 8.58 -30.64 -14.07
C SER A 230 10.03 -30.13 -14.14
N GLY A 231 10.44 -29.19 -13.29
CA GLY A 231 11.76 -28.56 -13.29
C GLY A 231 11.93 -27.45 -14.34
N LYS A 232 10.91 -27.20 -15.17
CA LYS A 232 10.95 -26.12 -16.17
C LYS A 232 10.71 -24.77 -15.50
N THR A 233 11.54 -23.79 -15.88
CA THR A 233 11.43 -22.39 -15.44
C THR A 233 11.07 -21.51 -16.64
N TYR A 234 10.10 -20.63 -16.45
CA TYR A 234 9.71 -19.64 -17.46
C TYR A 234 9.71 -18.24 -16.87
N HIS A 235 9.98 -17.23 -17.69
CA HIS A 235 9.84 -15.85 -17.28
C HIS A 235 8.40 -15.35 -17.44
N ARG A 236 7.88 -14.65 -16.43
CA ARG A 236 6.56 -14.01 -16.49
C ARG A 236 6.57 -12.90 -17.53
N ARG A 237 5.43 -12.66 -18.19
CA ARG A 237 5.34 -11.78 -19.38
C ARG A 237 5.86 -10.36 -19.14
N TYR A 238 5.62 -9.77 -17.96
CA TYR A 238 6.05 -8.41 -17.63
C TYR A 238 7.58 -8.22 -17.75
N THR A 239 8.36 -9.29 -17.60
CA THR A 239 9.84 -9.25 -17.67
C THR A 239 10.36 -8.85 -19.05
N ARG A 240 9.56 -8.95 -20.11
CA ARG A 240 9.93 -8.42 -21.43
C ARG A 240 9.99 -6.89 -21.47
N PHE A 241 9.35 -6.21 -20.51
CA PHE A 241 9.26 -4.76 -20.45
C PHE A 241 10.10 -4.18 -19.31
N TYR A 242 10.16 -4.87 -18.17
CA TYR A 242 10.85 -4.42 -16.95
C TYR A 242 12.11 -5.24 -16.62
N GLY A 243 12.43 -6.26 -17.42
CA GLY A 243 13.55 -7.16 -17.14
C GLY A 243 13.31 -8.11 -15.97
N THR A 244 14.39 -8.73 -15.50
CA THR A 244 14.39 -9.72 -14.40
C THR A 244 15.18 -9.25 -13.18
N HIS A 245 15.58 -7.98 -13.15
CA HIS A 245 16.35 -7.38 -12.06
C HIS A 245 15.47 -7.12 -10.82
N GLY A 246 16.10 -6.99 -9.65
CA GLY A 246 15.39 -6.86 -8.36
C GLY A 246 14.59 -5.56 -8.19
N ASP A 247 14.86 -4.55 -9.02
CA ASP A 247 14.22 -3.23 -9.04
C ASP A 247 12.94 -3.16 -9.89
N ALA A 248 12.55 -4.27 -10.55
CA ALA A 248 11.38 -4.30 -11.42
C ALA A 248 10.09 -3.91 -10.68
N ALA A 249 9.89 -4.34 -9.42
CA ALA A 249 8.70 -3.98 -8.64
C ALA A 249 8.61 -2.46 -8.44
N ALA A 250 9.71 -1.81 -8.06
CA ALA A 250 9.75 -0.37 -7.86
C ALA A 250 9.44 0.40 -9.16
N SER A 251 10.04 -0.03 -10.27
CA SER A 251 9.79 0.57 -11.59
C SER A 251 8.33 0.43 -12.02
N ILE A 252 7.73 -0.76 -11.82
CA ILE A 252 6.32 -1.01 -12.14
C ILE A 252 5.39 -0.17 -11.26
N ALA A 253 5.65 -0.09 -9.95
CA ALA A 253 4.84 0.71 -9.02
C ALA A 253 4.88 2.19 -9.39
N HIS A 254 6.06 2.73 -9.68
CA HIS A 254 6.26 4.12 -10.12
C HIS A 254 5.53 4.41 -11.44
N ASP A 255 5.72 3.56 -12.45
CA ASP A 255 5.07 3.75 -13.76
C ASP A 255 3.54 3.62 -13.68
N ALA A 256 3.01 2.81 -12.77
CA ALA A 256 1.57 2.67 -12.59
C ALA A 256 0.90 3.94 -12.03
N ILE A 257 1.64 4.72 -11.23
CA ILE A 257 1.21 6.03 -10.73
C ILE A 257 1.26 7.05 -11.88
N LEU A 258 2.43 7.23 -12.50
CA LEU A 258 2.61 8.23 -13.57
C LEU A 258 1.77 7.94 -14.83
N GLY A 259 1.54 6.66 -15.12
CA GLY A 259 0.82 6.21 -16.31
C GLY A 259 -0.68 6.50 -16.28
N ASN A 260 -1.23 6.93 -15.14
CA ASN A 260 -2.66 7.15 -14.95
C ASN A 260 -3.51 5.94 -15.40
N LEU A 261 -3.09 4.72 -15.05
CA LEU A 261 -3.88 3.50 -15.32
C LEU A 261 -5.30 3.59 -14.73
N ALA A 262 -5.48 4.41 -13.68
CA ALA A 262 -6.77 4.73 -13.09
C ALA A 262 -7.74 5.49 -14.04
N ASN A 263 -7.22 6.36 -14.92
CA ASN A 263 -8.00 7.24 -15.79
C ASN A 263 -8.26 6.68 -17.20
N ARG A 264 -7.63 5.56 -17.58
CA ARG A 264 -7.66 5.02 -18.95
C ARG A 264 -8.78 3.99 -19.22
N SER A 265 -9.74 3.87 -18.31
CA SER A 265 -10.85 2.89 -18.42
C SER A 265 -12.22 3.51 -18.75
N SER A 266 -12.26 4.77 -19.21
CA SER A 266 -13.46 5.44 -19.71
C SER A 266 -13.75 5.10 -21.17
#